data_AF-A0A7Y7E9M0-F1
#
_entry.id   AF-A0A7Y7E9M0-F1
#
_cell.length_a   1.000
_cell.length_b   1.000
_cell.length_c   1.000
_cell.angle_alpha   90.00
_cell.angle_beta   90.00
_cell.angle_gamma   90.00
#
_symmetry.space_group_name_H-M   'P 1'
#
loop_
_entity.id
_entity.type
_entity.pdbx_description
1 polymer ?
#
loop_
_entity_poly.entity_id
_entity_poly.type
_entity_poly.pdbx_seq_one_letter_code
_entity_poly.pdbx_strand_id
1 'polypeptide(L)'
;MSDAVPYLVLAGCLAVVMGFFTWLAVLTRRRGVAGSAVRAALASYEEAMRITAHDAHHEVRAQADRQAPVLSPDGPARGGRPVAGPGRPVRPDRRRPAAGRLRRLLGRTVRRFR
;
A
#
# COMPACT_ATOMS: atom_id res chain seq x y z
N MET A 1 -25.97 -5.05 -47.92
CA MET A 1 -24.97 -4.02 -47.52
C MET A 1 -25.42 -3.19 -46.31
N SER A 2 -26.67 -3.29 -45.86
CA SER A 2 -27.27 -2.55 -44.74
C SER A 2 -26.96 -3.12 -43.34
N ASP A 3 -26.50 -4.36 -43.23
CA ASP A 3 -26.23 -5.02 -41.94
C ASP A 3 -24.98 -4.52 -41.22
N ALA A 4 -24.10 -3.75 -41.88
CA ALA A 4 -22.87 -3.25 -41.25
C ALA A 4 -23.14 -2.11 -40.25
N VAL A 5 -24.23 -1.36 -40.42
CA VAL A 5 -24.61 -0.21 -39.59
C VAL A 5 -24.76 -0.58 -38.10
N PRO A 6 -25.51 -1.63 -37.69
CA PRO A 6 -25.62 -2.00 -36.28
C PRO A 6 -24.28 -2.41 -35.66
N TYR A 7 -23.42 -3.11 -36.40
CA TYR A 7 -22.09 -3.47 -35.91
C TYR A 7 -21.19 -2.24 -35.70
N LEU A 8 -21.28 -1.24 -36.59
CA LEU A 8 -20.54 0.02 -36.43
C LEU A 8 -21.02 0.82 -35.23
N VAL A 9 -22.34 0.86 -34.99
CA VAL A 9 -22.91 1.51 -33.80
C VAL A 9 -22.43 0.83 -32.53
N LEU A 10 -22.46 -0.50 -32.50
CA LEU A 10 -21.98 -1.27 -31.33
C LEU A 10 -20.49 -1.06 -31.09
N ALA A 11 -19.67 -1.16 -32.14
CA ALA A 11 -18.23 -0.94 -32.06
C ALA A 11 -17.89 0.49 -31.62
N GLY A 12 -18.61 1.49 -32.15
CA GLY A 12 -18.46 2.89 -31.75
C GLY A 12 -18.83 3.10 -30.28
N CYS A 13 -19.96 2.57 -29.84
CA CYS A 13 -20.38 2.63 -28.44
C CYS A 13 -19.34 1.99 -27.51
N LEU A 14 -18.87 0.79 -27.87
CA LEU A 14 -17.83 0.10 -27.11
C LEU A 14 -16.53 0.92 -27.05
N ALA A 15 -16.09 1.49 -28.17
CA ALA A 15 -14.89 2.32 -28.23
C ALA A 15 -15.03 3.58 -27.37
N VAL A 16 -16.20 4.23 -27.34
CA VAL A 16 -16.49 5.38 -26.48
C VAL A 16 -16.41 4.99 -25.02
N VAL A 17 -17.03 3.89 -24.61
CA VAL A 17 -17.00 3.39 -23.23
C VAL A 17 -15.57 3.06 -22.80
N MET A 18 -14.83 2.32 -23.62
CA MET A 18 -13.43 1.97 -23.35
C MET A 18 -12.52 3.20 -23.31
N GLY A 19 -12.72 4.15 -24.23
CA GLY A 19 -12.00 5.42 -24.26
C GLY A 19 -12.28 6.26 -23.02
N PHE A 20 -13.54 6.32 -22.59
CA PHE A 20 -13.95 7.03 -21.38
C PHE A 20 -13.30 6.43 -20.12
N PHE A 21 -13.35 5.11 -19.94
CA PHE A 21 -12.68 4.47 -18.80
C PHE A 21 -11.16 4.63 -18.83
N THR A 22 -10.56 4.57 -20.02
CA THR A 22 -9.13 4.81 -20.19
C THR A 22 -8.77 6.25 -19.81
N TRP A 23 -9.55 7.22 -20.27
CA TRP A 23 -9.38 8.62 -19.92
C TRP A 23 -9.53 8.86 -18.42
N LEU A 24 -10.54 8.25 -17.78
CA LEU A 24 -10.75 8.33 -16.34
C LEU A 24 -9.60 7.68 -15.55
N ALA A 25 -9.10 6.53 -16.00
CA ALA A 25 -7.93 5.88 -15.41
C ALA A 25 -6.67 6.75 -15.55
N VAL A 26 -6.49 7.43 -16.69
CA VAL A 26 -5.38 8.38 -16.88
C VAL A 26 -5.57 9.62 -16.00
N LEU A 27 -6.78 10.16 -15.91
CA LEU A 27 -7.09 11.33 -15.10
C LEU A 27 -6.85 11.06 -13.62
N THR A 28 -7.32 9.92 -13.10
CA THR A 28 -7.12 9.49 -11.71
C THR A 28 -5.64 9.26 -11.40
N ARG A 29 -4.86 8.72 -12.34
CA ARG A 29 -3.39 8.58 -12.22
C ARG A 29 -2.66 9.91 -12.29
N ARG A 30 -3.05 10.82 -13.19
CA ARG A 30 -2.43 12.14 -13.38
C ARG A 30 -2.74 13.11 -12.24
N ARG A 31 -3.98 13.09 -11.75
CA ARG A 31 -4.43 13.96 -10.65
C ARG A 31 -4.23 13.34 -9.26
N GLY A 32 -3.74 12.11 -9.16
CA GLY A 32 -3.52 11.44 -7.87
C GLY A 32 -4.81 11.13 -7.09
N VAL A 33 -5.97 11.23 -7.74
CA VAL A 33 -7.30 11.11 -7.12
C VAL A 33 -7.58 9.69 -6.62
N ALA A 34 -7.01 8.67 -7.27
CA ALA A 34 -7.06 7.30 -6.77
C ALA A 34 -6.39 7.19 -5.38
N GLY A 35 -5.31 7.93 -5.16
CA GLY A 35 -4.64 7.99 -3.86
C GLY A 35 -5.46 8.74 -2.82
N SER A 36 -6.15 9.82 -3.19
CA SER A 36 -6.96 10.60 -2.25
C SER A 36 -8.26 9.90 -1.87
N ALA A 37 -8.93 9.22 -2.81
CA ALA A 37 -10.16 8.47 -2.54
C ALA A 37 -9.88 7.25 -1.65
N VAL A 38 -8.84 6.48 -1.96
CA VAL A 38 -8.42 5.35 -1.11
C VAL A 38 -7.95 5.84 0.27
N ARG A 39 -7.19 6.94 0.33
CA ARG A 39 -6.82 7.56 1.61
C ARG A 39 -8.02 8.08 2.38
N ALA A 40 -9.02 8.65 1.73
CA ALA A 40 -10.25 9.10 2.38
C ALA A 40 -11.04 7.91 2.92
N ALA A 41 -11.17 6.82 2.16
CA ALA A 41 -11.81 5.59 2.61
C ALA A 41 -11.07 4.96 3.80
N LEU A 42 -9.74 4.86 3.73
CA LEU A 42 -8.92 4.38 4.84
C LEU A 42 -8.99 5.30 6.05
N ALA A 43 -9.00 6.62 5.86
CA ALA A 43 -9.17 7.57 6.95
C ALA A 43 -10.55 7.43 7.61
N SER A 44 -11.62 7.23 6.85
CA SER A 44 -12.95 6.96 7.42
C SER A 44 -13.01 5.62 8.15
N TYR A 45 -12.31 4.60 7.66
CA TYR A 45 -12.25 3.30 8.30
C TYR A 45 -11.46 3.34 9.61
N GLU A 46 -10.29 4.00 9.62
CA GLU A 46 -9.49 4.22 10.82
C GLU A 46 -10.25 5.05 11.85
N GLU A 47 -11.03 6.05 11.44
CA GLU A 47 -11.87 6.82 12.37
C GLU A 47 -12.98 5.96 12.98
N ALA A 48 -13.64 5.11 12.17
CA ALA A 48 -14.68 4.20 12.65
C ALA A 48 -14.12 3.09 13.57
N MET A 49 -12.92 2.58 13.27
CA MET A 49 -12.30 1.49 14.01
C MET A 49 -11.35 1.96 15.12
N ARG A 50 -11.17 3.27 15.33
CA ARG A 50 -10.24 3.82 16.32
C ARG A 50 -10.51 3.30 17.72
N ILE A 51 -11.78 3.15 18.09
CA ILE A 51 -12.20 2.66 19.40
C ILE A 51 -11.79 1.19 19.56
N THR A 52 -12.13 0.33 18.60
CA THR A 52 -11.76 -1.08 18.59
C THR A 52 -10.25 -1.30 18.52
N ALA A 53 -9.54 -0.45 17.78
CA ALA A 53 -8.08 -0.49 17.69
C ALA A 53 -7.41 -0.15 19.03
N HIS A 54 -8.03 0.70 19.85
CA HIS A 54 -7.54 1.01 21.20
C HIS A 54 -7.61 -0.21 22.11
N ASP A 55 -8.74 -0.92 22.12
CA ASP A 55 -8.92 -2.13 22.92
C ASP A 55 -7.97 -3.25 22.45
N ALA A 56 -7.86 -3.46 21.14
CA ALA A 56 -6.91 -4.42 20.57
C ALA A 56 -5.45 -4.10 20.92
N HIS A 57 -5.08 -2.81 21.04
CA HIS A 57 -3.73 -2.41 21.42
C HIS A 57 -3.37 -2.89 22.84
N HIS A 58 -4.31 -2.78 23.78
CA HIS A 58 -4.10 -3.26 25.15
C HIS A 58 -3.97 -4.78 25.21
N GLU A 59 -4.78 -5.50 24.43
CA GLU A 59 -4.71 -6.97 24.36
C GLU A 59 -3.40 -7.47 23.74
N VAL A 60 -2.95 -6.86 22.63
CA VAL A 60 -1.67 -7.20 21.99
C VAL A 60 -0.50 -6.92 22.92
N ARG A 61 -0.56 -5.83 23.69
CA ARG A 61 0.47 -5.50 24.68
C ARG A 61 0.48 -6.48 25.84
N ALA A 62 -0.70 -6.86 26.34
CA ALA A 62 -0.83 -7.89 27.36
C ALA A 62 -0.35 -9.27 26.86
N GLN A 63 -0.55 -9.60 25.58
CA GLN A 63 0.00 -10.81 24.98
C GLN A 63 1.52 -10.74 24.82
N ALA A 64 2.07 -9.60 24.38
CA ALA A 64 3.51 -9.40 24.29
C ALA A 64 4.20 -9.51 25.66
N ASP A 65 3.55 -9.03 26.72
CA ASP A 65 4.06 -9.12 28.09
C ASP A 65 3.93 -10.54 28.68
N ARG A 66 2.90 -11.31 28.30
CA ARG A 66 2.69 -12.70 28.74
C ARG A 66 3.52 -13.71 27.97
N GLN A 67 3.89 -13.40 26.74
CA GLN A 67 4.74 -14.25 25.94
C GLN A 67 6.18 -14.03 26.41
N ALA A 68 6.53 -14.66 27.55
CA ALA A 68 7.92 -14.86 27.92
C ALA A 68 8.67 -15.35 26.68
N PRO A 69 9.82 -14.76 26.29
CA PRO A 69 10.55 -15.21 25.13
C PRO A 69 10.86 -16.70 25.31
N VAL A 70 10.09 -17.56 24.64
CA VAL A 70 10.34 -18.99 24.66
C VAL A 70 11.63 -19.15 23.86
N LEU A 71 12.73 -19.39 24.57
CA LEU A 71 13.96 -19.83 23.95
C LEU A 71 13.59 -21.01 23.06
N SER A 72 13.80 -20.86 21.75
CA SER A 72 13.66 -21.96 20.80
C SER A 72 14.45 -23.15 21.35
N PRO A 73 13.85 -24.36 21.44
CA PRO A 73 14.54 -25.55 21.96
C PRO A 73 15.87 -25.86 21.25
N ASP A 74 16.03 -25.36 20.02
CA ASP A 74 17.20 -25.60 19.15
C ASP A 74 18.20 -24.42 19.11
N GLY A 75 18.03 -23.40 19.96
CA GLY A 75 18.97 -22.29 20.06
C GLY A 75 20.25 -22.69 20.80
N PRO A 76 21.47 -22.43 20.27
CA PRO A 76 22.70 -22.72 21.00
C PRO A 76 22.69 -21.93 22.31
N ALA A 77 22.81 -22.64 23.43
CA ALA A 77 22.88 -22.08 24.78
C ALA A 77 24.08 -21.14 24.89
N ARG A 78 23.90 -19.85 24.55
CA ARG A 78 24.89 -18.83 24.87
C ARG A 78 24.64 -18.41 26.31
N GLY A 79 25.60 -18.81 27.14
CA GLY A 79 25.68 -18.53 28.57
C GLY A 79 25.36 -17.09 28.93
N GLY A 80 24.86 -16.95 30.14
CA GLY A 80 24.21 -15.76 30.67
C GLY A 80 24.96 -14.45 30.44
N ARG A 81 24.18 -13.40 30.29
CA ARG A 81 24.62 -12.04 30.59
C ARG A 81 23.55 -11.36 31.46
N PRO A 82 23.93 -10.78 32.60
CA PRO A 82 22.98 -10.16 33.50
C PRO A 82 22.41 -8.88 32.90
N VAL A 83 21.14 -8.64 33.20
CA VAL A 83 20.43 -7.37 33.01
C VAL A 83 21.17 -6.28 33.78
N ALA A 84 21.62 -5.23 33.09
CA ALA A 84 22.07 -3.98 33.70
C ALA A 84 21.98 -2.79 32.72
N GLY A 85 21.12 -1.82 33.04
CA GLY A 85 21.35 -0.40 32.74
C GLY A 85 20.44 0.27 31.70
N PRO A 86 19.76 1.39 32.05
CA PRO A 86 18.98 2.20 31.13
C PRO A 86 19.88 3.22 30.39
N GLY A 87 19.52 3.52 29.14
CA GLY A 87 20.01 4.72 28.45
C GLY A 87 20.96 4.46 27.28
N ARG A 88 20.40 4.25 26.09
CA ARG A 88 21.05 4.70 24.85
C ARG A 88 19.99 5.07 23.81
N PRO A 89 19.94 6.32 23.33
CA PRO A 89 19.02 6.68 22.26
C PRO A 89 19.50 6.03 20.96
N VAL A 90 18.66 5.13 20.43
CA VAL A 90 18.80 4.59 19.08
C VAL A 90 18.55 5.73 18.10
N ARG A 91 19.60 6.22 17.45
CA ARG A 91 19.47 7.18 16.33
C ARG A 91 18.72 6.46 15.20
N PRO A 92 17.59 6.99 14.69
CA PRO A 92 16.99 6.43 13.50
C PRO A 92 17.91 6.72 12.31
N ASP A 93 18.51 5.66 11.78
CA ASP A 93 19.17 5.63 10.48
C ASP A 93 18.16 6.14 9.44
N ARG A 94 18.40 7.33 8.90
CA ARG A 94 17.64 7.91 7.78
C ARG A 94 17.97 7.11 6.52
N ARG A 95 17.37 5.92 6.41
CA ARG A 95 17.29 5.15 5.18
C ARG A 95 16.52 5.97 4.15
N ARG A 96 17.25 6.75 3.36
CA ARG A 96 16.78 7.38 2.13
C ARG A 96 16.19 6.28 1.24
N PRO A 97 14.90 6.33 0.86
CA PRO A 97 14.38 5.33 -0.06
C PRO A 97 14.99 5.58 -1.43
N ALA A 98 15.83 4.64 -1.88
CA ALA A 98 16.37 4.55 -3.24
C ALA A 98 15.29 4.20 -4.29
N ALA A 99 14.03 4.59 -4.05
CA ALA A 99 12.87 4.33 -4.90
C ALA A 99 12.79 5.27 -6.13
N GLY A 100 13.75 6.18 -6.30
CA GLY A 100 13.78 7.15 -7.40
C GLY A 100 14.36 6.63 -8.72
N ARG A 101 15.05 5.48 -8.72
CA ARG A 101 15.78 5.00 -9.91
C ARG A 101 14.93 4.12 -10.82
N LEU A 102 14.02 3.31 -10.26
CA LEU A 102 13.15 2.43 -11.06
C LEU A 102 12.08 3.21 -11.86
N ARG A 103 11.68 4.39 -11.37
CA ARG A 103 10.68 5.27 -12.03
C ARG A 103 11.19 5.89 -13.34
N ARG A 104 12.50 5.92 -13.58
CA ARG A 104 13.09 6.47 -14.83
C ARG A 104 13.13 5.44 -15.97
N LEU A 105 13.05 4.15 -15.67
CA LEU A 105 13.10 3.09 -16.69
C LEU A 105 11.71 2.70 -17.19
N LEU A 106 10.68 2.72 -16.33
CA LEU A 106 9.29 2.46 -16.75
C LEU A 106 8.60 3.64 -17.47
N GLY A 107 9.20 4.85 -17.44
CA GLY A 107 8.62 6.05 -18.06
C GLY A 107 8.76 6.12 -19.58
N ARG A 108 9.39 5.13 -20.23
CA ARG A 108 9.80 5.21 -21.64
C ARG A 108 8.90 4.44 -22.62
N THR A 109 7.90 3.71 -22.14
CA THR A 109 7.07 2.83 -23.00
C THR A 109 5.67 3.34 -23.31
N VAL A 110 5.24 4.49 -22.77
CA VAL A 110 3.89 5.04 -23.04
C VAL A 110 3.97 6.41 -23.71
N ARG A 111 4.74 6.48 -24.80
CA ARG A 111 4.78 7.64 -25.70
C ARG A 111 5.00 7.23 -27.15
N ARG A 112 4.32 6.17 -27.57
CA ARG A 112 4.19 5.75 -28.97
C ARG A 112 2.70 5.47 -29.15
N PHE A 113 2.08 6.05 -30.19
CA PHE A 113 0.64 6.31 -30.35
C PHE A 113 0.22 7.55 -29.54
N ARG A 114 0.46 8.78 -30.06
CA ARG A 114 -0.38 9.49 -31.05
C ARG A 114 -1.85 9.47 -30.66
#